data_AF-A0A672YJL0-F1
#
_entry.id   AF-A0A672YJL0-F1
#
_cell.length_a   1.000
_cell.length_b   1.000
_cell.length_c   1.000
_cell.angle_alpha   90.00
_cell.angle_beta   90.00
_cell.angle_gamma   90.00
#
_symmetry.space_group_name_H-M   'P 1'
#
loop_
_entity.id
_entity.type
_entity.pdbx_description
1 polymer ?
#
loop_
_entity_poly.entity_id
_entity_poly.type
_entity_poly.pdbx_seq_one_letter_code
_entity_poly.pdbx_strand_id
1 'polypeptide(L)'
;MVQLSTSVCLLGGPVGLFLLVPVLMAPSPSSLCTPLKTLNDSLGHRRRFMKHNFPINYTIRVHYEEVFKLSNINRMRLNIEDLDELVLQRLWFQVNQGVLKKVRVHMYFI
;
A
#
# COMPACT_ATOMS: atom_id res chain seq x y z
N MET A 1 -1.36 -55.62 -35.77
CA MET A 1 -0.51 -54.85 -34.83
C MET A 1 -0.43 -53.42 -35.32
N VAL A 2 -1.22 -52.50 -34.75
CA VAL A 2 -1.18 -51.07 -35.09
C VAL A 2 -1.11 -50.27 -33.80
N GLN A 3 0.08 -49.73 -33.57
CA GLN A 3 0.39 -48.42 -32.98
C GLN A 3 -0.31 -48.05 -31.66
N LEU A 4 0.41 -48.37 -30.58
CA LEU A 4 0.33 -47.79 -29.24
C LEU A 4 0.89 -46.35 -29.29
N SER A 5 0.07 -45.33 -29.59
CA SER A 5 0.55 -43.94 -29.53
C SER A 5 -0.57 -42.89 -29.43
N THR A 6 -1.33 -42.89 -28.34
CA THR A 6 -2.32 -41.81 -28.07
C THR A 6 -2.59 -41.56 -26.57
N SER A 7 -1.66 -41.88 -25.65
CA SER A 7 -1.94 -41.74 -24.21
C SER A 7 -1.08 -40.71 -23.45
N VAL A 8 0.00 -40.19 -24.05
CA VAL A 8 0.98 -39.38 -23.29
C VAL A 8 0.66 -37.87 -23.24
N CYS A 9 -0.16 -37.34 -24.15
CA CYS A 9 -0.38 -35.89 -24.24
C CYS A 9 -1.59 -35.34 -23.47
N LEU A 10 -2.47 -36.16 -22.92
CA LEU A 10 -3.67 -35.69 -22.19
C LEU A 10 -3.42 -35.42 -20.69
N LEU A 11 -2.30 -35.89 -20.14
CA LEU A 11 -1.97 -35.73 -18.71
C LEU A 11 -1.00 -34.57 -18.42
N GLY A 12 -0.30 -34.02 -19.41
CA GLY A 12 0.64 -32.90 -19.21
C GLY A 12 -0.05 -31.54 -19.01
N GLY A 13 -1.19 -31.32 -19.69
CA GLY A 13 -2.00 -30.11 -19.57
C GLY A 13 -2.55 -29.85 -18.16
N PRO A 14 -3.19 -30.83 -17.49
CA PRO A 14 -3.70 -30.61 -16.13
C PRO A 14 -2.57 -30.45 -15.10
N VAL A 15 -1.45 -31.15 -15.25
CA VAL A 15 -0.32 -31.06 -14.29
C VAL A 15 0.34 -29.67 -14.31
N GLY A 16 0.50 -29.06 -15.49
CA GLY A 16 1.00 -27.67 -15.59
C GLY A 16 0.05 -26.63 -14.98
N LEU A 17 -1.26 -26.85 -15.10
CA LEU A 17 -2.28 -25.96 -14.51
C LEU A 17 -2.29 -26.06 -12.97
N PHE A 18 -2.10 -27.26 -12.41
CA PHE A 18 -1.98 -27.48 -10.96
C PHE A 18 -0.76 -26.82 -10.34
N LEU A 19 0.32 -26.57 -11.09
CA LEU A 19 1.52 -25.87 -10.60
C LEU A 19 1.39 -24.34 -10.60
N LEU A 20 0.44 -23.77 -11.35
CA LEU A 20 0.17 -22.33 -11.38
C LEU A 20 -0.82 -21.87 -10.29
N VAL A 21 -1.68 -22.77 -9.82
CA VAL A 21 -2.67 -22.48 -8.75
C VAL A 21 -2.01 -22.04 -7.43
N PRO A 22 -0.91 -22.65 -6.95
CA PRO A 22 -0.24 -22.24 -5.71
C PRO A 22 0.37 -20.83 -5.80
N VAL A 23 0.81 -20.41 -7.00
CA VAL A 23 1.41 -19.08 -7.22
C VAL A 23 0.34 -17.98 -7.15
N LEU A 24 -0.87 -18.26 -7.64
CA LEU A 24 -2.03 -17.35 -7.56
C LEU A 24 -2.65 -17.29 -6.15
N MET A 25 -2.46 -18.33 -5.34
CA MET A 25 -2.98 -18.43 -3.98
C MET A 25 -1.93 -18.08 -2.91
N ALA A 26 -0.78 -17.55 -3.31
CA ALA A 26 0.21 -17.05 -2.38
C ALA A 26 -0.46 -15.99 -1.47
N PRO A 27 -0.54 -16.19 -0.15
CA PRO A 27 -1.22 -15.26 0.72
C PRO A 27 -0.44 -13.95 0.70
N SER A 28 -1.01 -12.92 0.07
CA SER A 28 -0.65 -11.54 0.34
C SER A 28 -0.73 -11.35 1.86
N PRO A 29 0.24 -10.68 2.52
CA PRO A 29 0.25 -10.55 3.97
C PRO A 29 -1.05 -9.90 4.46
N SER A 30 -1.98 -10.75 4.90
CA SER A 30 -3.38 -10.41 5.14
C SER A 30 -3.60 -9.63 6.44
N SER A 31 -2.60 -9.63 7.33
CA SER A 31 -2.65 -8.93 8.61
C SER A 31 -2.73 -7.41 8.48
N LEU A 32 -2.20 -6.84 7.39
CA LEU A 32 -2.21 -5.39 7.15
C LEU A 32 -3.43 -4.91 6.36
N CYS A 33 -4.15 -5.80 5.68
CA CYS A 33 -5.31 -5.43 4.87
C CYS A 33 -6.45 -4.84 5.72
N THR A 34 -6.73 -5.41 6.89
CA THR A 34 -7.80 -4.90 7.77
C THR A 34 -7.47 -3.49 8.28
N PRO A 35 -6.29 -3.21 8.88
CA PRO A 35 -5.90 -1.85 9.26
C PRO A 35 -5.88 -0.87 8.09
N LEU A 36 -5.38 -1.28 6.92
CA LEU A 36 -5.32 -0.41 5.72
C LEU A 36 -6.72 -0.08 5.19
N LYS A 37 -7.65 -1.04 5.24
CA LYS A 37 -9.05 -0.80 4.89
C LYS A 37 -9.69 0.21 5.83
N THR A 38 -9.49 0.07 7.14
CA THR A 38 -9.96 1.05 8.13
C THR A 38 -9.40 2.45 7.88
N LEU A 39 -8.11 2.55 7.56
CA LEU A 39 -7.48 3.83 7.19
C LEU A 39 -8.10 4.41 5.92
N ASN A 40 -8.31 3.59 4.90
CA ASN A 40 -8.92 4.02 3.65
C ASN A 40 -10.33 4.59 3.86
N ASP A 41 -11.16 3.88 4.64
CA ASP A 41 -12.52 4.30 4.93
C ASP A 41 -12.53 5.61 5.75
N SER A 42 -11.64 5.73 6.74
CA SER A 42 -11.49 6.95 7.56
C SER A 42 -11.03 8.15 6.73
N LEU A 43 -10.06 7.94 5.83
CA LEU A 43 -9.53 8.98 4.95
C LEU A 43 -10.51 9.38 3.83
N GLY A 44 -11.50 8.52 3.51
CA GLY A 44 -12.61 8.87 2.62
C GLY A 44 -13.36 10.11 3.08
N HIS A 45 -13.43 10.35 4.40
CA HIS A 45 -14.08 11.51 5.00
C HIS A 45 -13.14 12.69 5.29
N ARG A 46 -11.88 12.68 4.79
CA ARG A 46 -10.88 13.71 5.17
C ARG A 46 -11.34 15.14 4.91
N ARG A 47 -12.11 15.40 3.84
CA ARG A 47 -12.53 16.76 3.47
C ARG A 47 -13.36 17.39 4.58
N ARG A 48 -14.22 16.60 5.24
CA ARG A 48 -15.04 17.07 6.35
C ARG A 48 -14.15 17.52 7.52
N PHE A 49 -13.22 16.66 7.93
CA PHE A 49 -12.40 16.91 9.12
C PHE A 49 -11.24 17.90 8.89
N MET A 50 -10.62 17.89 7.72
CA MET A 50 -9.39 18.64 7.44
C MET A 50 -9.61 19.94 6.65
N LYS A 51 -10.79 20.14 6.05
CA LYS A 51 -11.10 21.38 5.31
C LYS A 51 -12.21 22.19 5.98
N HIS A 52 -13.36 21.57 6.27
CA HIS A 52 -14.52 22.33 6.77
C HIS A 52 -14.37 22.77 8.23
N ASN A 53 -13.63 22.02 9.03
CA ASN A 53 -13.39 22.35 10.44
C ASN A 53 -12.21 23.33 10.65
N PHE A 54 -11.52 23.72 9.57
CA PHE A 54 -10.39 24.64 9.64
C PHE A 54 -10.78 26.00 9.05
N PRO A 55 -10.21 27.11 9.56
CA PRO A 55 -10.39 28.43 8.97
C PRO A 55 -9.99 28.46 7.49
N ILE A 56 -10.57 29.40 6.74
CA ILE A 56 -10.23 29.62 5.33
C ILE A 56 -8.75 30.00 5.22
N ASN A 57 -8.02 29.35 4.30
CA ASN A 57 -6.57 29.51 4.09
C ASN A 57 -5.69 29.18 5.30
N TYR A 58 -6.19 28.35 6.22
CA TYR A 58 -5.37 27.85 7.31
C TYR A 58 -4.21 26.98 6.80
N THR A 59 -3.01 27.23 7.31
CA THR A 59 -1.80 26.46 6.98
C THR A 59 -1.04 26.09 8.25
N ILE A 60 -0.38 24.93 8.20
CA ILE A 60 0.45 24.42 9.30
C ILE A 60 1.88 24.39 8.82
N ARG A 61 2.80 24.90 9.63
CA ARG A 61 4.24 24.86 9.33
C ARG A 61 4.76 23.45 9.58
N VAL A 62 5.35 22.85 8.54
CA VAL A 62 5.94 21.51 8.57
C VAL A 62 7.35 21.56 7.97
N HIS A 63 8.19 20.62 8.35
CA HIS A 63 9.49 20.44 7.72
C HIS A 63 9.32 19.87 6.31
N TYR A 64 10.30 20.11 5.44
CA TYR A 64 10.23 19.67 4.05
C TYR A 64 10.12 18.14 3.93
N GLU A 65 10.83 17.42 4.80
CA GLU A 65 10.89 15.96 4.89
C GLU A 65 9.54 15.35 5.31
N GLU A 66 8.69 16.13 6.00
CA GLU A 66 7.36 15.70 6.42
C GLU A 66 6.35 15.73 5.26
N VAL A 67 6.71 16.37 4.14
CA VAL A 67 5.90 16.40 2.92
C VAL A 67 6.21 15.17 2.07
N PHE A 68 5.61 14.05 2.47
CA PHE A 68 5.85 12.75 1.84
C PHE A 68 4.80 12.43 0.76
N LYS A 69 5.15 12.65 -0.51
CA LYS A 69 4.29 12.42 -1.68
C LYS A 69 4.68 11.15 -2.44
N LEU A 70 3.83 10.74 -3.38
CA LEU A 70 4.12 9.62 -4.29
C LEU A 70 5.41 9.84 -5.09
N SER A 71 5.72 11.08 -5.46
CA SER A 71 6.98 11.43 -6.14
C SER A 71 8.21 11.10 -5.30
N ASN A 72 8.14 11.26 -3.97
CA ASN A 72 9.22 10.86 -3.07
C ASN A 72 9.41 9.34 -3.07
N ILE A 73 8.30 8.58 -3.05
CA ILE A 73 8.31 7.11 -3.11
C ILE A 73 8.95 6.63 -4.42
N ASN A 74 8.48 7.16 -5.55
CA ASN A 74 9.02 6.80 -6.86
C ASN A 74 10.51 7.12 -6.97
N ARG A 75 10.94 8.28 -6.46
CA ARG A 75 12.36 8.66 -6.44
C ARG A 75 13.21 7.70 -5.59
N MET A 76 12.72 7.27 -4.43
CA MET A 76 13.44 6.31 -3.59
C MET A 76 13.54 4.94 -4.25
N ARG A 77 12.45 4.45 -4.87
CA ARG A 77 12.47 3.20 -5.64
C ARG A 77 13.46 3.20 -6.80
N LEU A 78 13.68 4.36 -7.43
CA LEU A 78 14.62 4.49 -8.54
C LEU A 78 16.09 4.64 -8.10
N ASN A 79 16.34 5.27 -6.96
CA ASN A 79 17.69 5.63 -6.53
C ASN A 79 18.29 4.67 -5.49
N ILE A 80 17.47 3.81 -4.86
CA ILE A 80 17.91 2.88 -3.83
C ILE A 80 17.69 1.46 -4.37
N GLU A 81 18.80 0.79 -4.66
CA GLU A 81 18.81 -0.63 -5.06
C GLU A 81 18.32 -1.50 -3.90
N ASP A 82 17.55 -2.55 -4.21
CA ASP A 82 16.97 -3.49 -3.23
C ASP A 82 16.10 -2.85 -2.12
N LEU A 83 15.43 -1.74 -2.42
CA LEU A 83 14.53 -1.09 -1.46
C LEU A 83 13.29 -1.95 -1.17
N ASP A 84 13.21 -2.48 0.06
CA ASP A 84 12.06 -3.26 0.54
C ASP A 84 10.78 -2.40 0.67
N GLU A 85 9.68 -2.91 0.14
CA GLU A 85 8.37 -2.26 0.19
C GLU A 85 7.88 -2.09 1.64
N LEU A 86 8.22 -3.00 2.55
CA LEU A 86 7.86 -2.87 3.97
C LEU A 86 8.54 -1.66 4.62
N VAL A 87 9.77 -1.34 4.20
CA VAL A 87 10.50 -0.15 4.68
C VAL A 87 9.81 1.12 4.20
N LEU A 88 9.40 1.17 2.93
CA LEU A 88 8.62 2.28 2.38
C LEU A 88 7.28 2.47 3.10
N GLN A 89 6.56 1.38 3.36
CA GLN A 89 5.29 1.41 4.09
C GLN A 89 5.45 1.90 5.53
N ARG A 90 6.51 1.45 6.23
CA ARG A 90 6.83 1.92 7.58
C ARG A 90 7.19 3.40 7.59
N LEU A 91 8.03 3.85 6.66
CA LEU A 91 8.40 5.26 6.54
C LEU A 91 7.17 6.12 6.27
N TRP A 92 6.32 5.72 5.33
CA TRP A 92 5.05 6.38 5.04
C TRP A 92 4.19 6.51 6.30
N PHE A 93 4.05 5.42 7.07
CA PHE A 93 3.27 5.42 8.31
C PHE A 93 3.85 6.37 9.36
N GLN A 94 5.16 6.33 9.59
CA GLN A 94 5.85 7.18 10.57
C GLN A 94 5.68 8.67 10.25
N VAL A 95 5.91 9.07 9.00
CA VAL A 95 5.78 10.48 8.59
C VAL A 95 4.34 10.95 8.74
N ASN A 96 3.35 10.17 8.25
CA ASN A 96 1.94 10.55 8.36
C ASN A 96 1.48 10.63 9.83
N GLN A 97 1.93 9.72 10.69
CA GLN A 97 1.62 9.77 12.11
C GLN A 97 2.18 11.04 12.78
N GLY A 98 3.40 11.46 12.41
CA GLY A 98 3.99 12.71 12.88
C GLY A 98 3.17 13.93 12.47
N VAL A 99 2.78 14.01 11.20
CA VAL A 99 1.95 15.10 10.68
C VAL A 99 0.58 15.13 11.37
N LEU A 100 -0.09 13.99 11.52
CA LEU A 100 -1.39 13.92 12.19
C LEU A 100 -1.33 14.36 13.66
N LYS A 101 -0.23 14.09 14.37
CA LYS A 101 -0.02 14.61 15.74
C LYS A 101 0.05 16.13 15.73
N LYS A 102 0.78 16.74 14.79
CA LYS A 102 0.83 18.21 14.63
C LYS A 102 -0.55 18.79 14.33
N VAL A 103 -1.29 18.20 13.39
CA VAL A 103 -2.66 18.65 13.09
C VAL A 103 -3.55 18.58 14.32
N ARG A 104 -3.48 17.48 15.10
CA ARG A 104 -4.25 17.34 16.33
C ARG A 104 -3.92 18.44 17.34
N VAL A 105 -2.64 18.77 17.53
CA VAL A 105 -2.22 19.87 18.41
C VAL A 105 -2.89 21.17 17.96
N HIS A 106 -2.81 21.50 16.66
CA HIS A 106 -3.44 22.70 16.11
C HIS A 106 -4.96 22.72 16.27
N MET A 107 -5.63 21.56 16.20
CA MET A 107 -7.08 21.45 16.41
C MET A 107 -7.52 21.83 17.84
N TYR A 108 -6.65 21.75 18.85
CA TYR A 108 -6.94 22.24 20.20
C TYR A 108 -6.79 23.77 20.35
N PHE A 109 -6.15 24.43 19.39
CA PHE A 109 -5.88 25.88 19.41
C PHE A 109 -6.74 26.67 18.42
N ILE A 110 -7.62 26.00 17.67
CA ILE A 110 -8.62 26.58 16.77
C ILE A 110 -9.97 26.50 17.47
#